data_AF-A0A934CBY3-F1
#
_entry.id   AF-A0A934CBY3-F1
#
_cell.length_a   1.000
_cell.length_b   1.000
_cell.length_c   1.000
_cell.angle_alpha   90.00
_cell.angle_beta   90.00
_cell.angle_gamma   90.00
#
_symmetry.space_group_name_H-M   'P 1'
#
loop_
_entity.id
_entity.type
_entity.pdbx_description
1 polymer ?
#
loop_
_entity_poly.entity_id
_entity_poly.type
_entity_poly.pdbx_seq_one_letter_code
_entity_poly.pdbx_strand_id
1 'polypeptide(L)'
;MRYWKKTSRIQDGVEIPGMFAYAFIHNGWYFVSEIKVYQDGMIDCWDMVDFEGFKQKIMQGWVVTTLPNNAPVSVSHLVRFTATEVQTFLKEEEFIKEVGDVIEELNRRPTSMDKCREAFQRFQEEHSEEARRQVQETYEAVPEHLRWFLLDEMDPDIIDVQSAYNVLKKKGS
;
A
#
# COMPACT_ATOMS: atom_id res chain seq x y z
N MET A 1 -3.54 -11.55 5.81
CA MET A 1 -3.93 -12.16 4.51
C MET A 1 -3.84 -11.07 3.46
N ARG A 2 -2.85 -11.12 2.56
CA ARG A 2 -2.66 -10.09 1.53
C ARG A 2 -3.73 -10.30 0.45
N TYR A 3 -4.57 -9.28 0.20
CA TYR A 3 -5.72 -9.36 -0.72
C TYR A 3 -5.33 -9.21 -2.20
N TRP A 4 -4.04 -8.97 -2.46
CA TRP A 4 -3.45 -8.93 -3.79
C TRP A 4 -3.42 -10.31 -4.44
N LYS A 5 -3.76 -10.36 -5.73
CA LYS A 5 -3.75 -11.59 -6.54
C LYS A 5 -2.71 -11.51 -7.64
N LYS A 6 -2.16 -12.66 -8.04
CA LYS A 6 -1.16 -12.73 -9.12
C LYS A 6 -1.79 -12.43 -10.48
N THR A 7 -1.02 -11.79 -11.34
CA THR A 7 -1.31 -11.56 -12.76
C THR A 7 0.00 -11.50 -13.54
N SER A 8 -0.07 -11.32 -14.85
CA SER A 8 1.08 -11.01 -15.69
C SER A 8 0.66 -10.24 -16.92
N ARG A 9 1.63 -9.65 -17.62
CA ARG A 9 1.43 -9.08 -18.95
C ARG A 9 2.55 -9.54 -19.87
N ILE A 10 2.32 -9.50 -21.18
CA ILE A 10 3.37 -9.73 -22.17
C ILE A 10 3.80 -8.39 -22.74
N GLN A 11 5.11 -8.15 -22.75
CA GLN A 11 5.73 -7.03 -23.44
C GLN A 11 6.91 -7.54 -24.26
N ASP A 12 6.93 -7.25 -25.56
CA ASP A 12 7.99 -7.66 -26.49
C ASP A 12 8.29 -9.18 -26.45
N GLY A 13 7.24 -9.99 -26.25
CA GLY A 13 7.34 -11.45 -26.16
C GLY A 13 7.83 -11.97 -24.80
N VAL A 14 8.11 -11.10 -23.84
CA VAL A 14 8.53 -11.44 -22.48
C VAL A 14 7.35 -11.33 -21.53
N GLU A 15 7.15 -12.35 -20.69
CA GLU A 15 6.20 -12.30 -19.59
C GLU A 15 6.75 -11.45 -18.44
N ILE A 16 6.00 -10.43 -18.05
CA ILE A 16 6.29 -9.56 -16.91
C ILE A 16 5.31 -9.95 -15.78
N PRO A 17 5.80 -10.53 -14.67
CA PRO A 17 4.99 -10.85 -13.52
C PRO A 17 4.34 -9.59 -12.93
N GLY A 18 3.15 -9.75 -12.37
CA GLY A 18 2.46 -8.68 -11.67
C GLY A 18 1.53 -9.17 -10.59
N MET A 19 0.97 -8.21 -9.87
CA MET A 19 -0.08 -8.43 -8.88
C MET A 19 -1.19 -7.39 -9.08
N PHE A 20 -2.40 -7.70 -8.65
CA PHE A 20 -3.51 -6.75 -8.70
C PHE A 20 -4.34 -6.76 -7.43
N ALA A 21 -4.92 -5.59 -7.17
CA ALA A 21 -5.89 -5.33 -6.13
C ALA A 21 -7.11 -4.62 -6.75
N TYR A 22 -8.25 -4.67 -6.07
CA TYR A 22 -9.40 -3.88 -6.48
C TYR A 22 -9.35 -2.48 -5.86
N ALA A 23 -9.61 -1.47 -6.67
CA ALA A 23 -9.93 -0.11 -6.25
C ALA A 23 -11.04 0.43 -7.16
N PHE A 24 -11.31 1.74 -7.08
CA PHE A 24 -12.28 2.38 -7.95
C PHE A 24 -11.58 3.32 -8.93
N ILE A 25 -11.93 3.22 -10.21
CA ILE A 25 -11.66 4.29 -11.16
C ILE A 25 -12.84 5.25 -11.13
N HIS A 26 -12.58 6.54 -10.94
CA HIS A 26 -13.60 7.57 -10.95
C HIS A 26 -13.52 8.37 -12.26
N ASN A 27 -14.49 8.10 -13.12
CA ASN A 27 -14.63 8.74 -14.43
C ASN A 27 -16.12 9.03 -14.71
N GLY A 28 -16.67 10.00 -13.97
CA GLY A 28 -18.10 10.33 -13.93
C GLY A 28 -18.96 9.33 -13.14
N TRP A 29 -18.59 8.05 -13.17
CA TRP A 29 -19.07 6.97 -12.30
C TRP A 29 -17.88 6.36 -11.55
N TYR A 30 -18.16 5.60 -10.50
CA TYR A 30 -17.14 4.80 -9.81
C TYR A 30 -17.15 3.38 -10.36
N PHE A 31 -16.03 2.94 -10.90
CA PHE A 31 -15.88 1.63 -11.53
C PHE A 31 -15.02 0.73 -10.66
N VAL A 32 -15.59 -0.37 -10.16
CA VAL A 32 -14.78 -1.42 -9.50
C VAL A 32 -13.82 -1.96 -10.54
N SER A 33 -12.52 -1.73 -10.32
CA SER A 33 -11.48 -1.97 -11.30
C SER A 33 -10.28 -2.66 -10.67
N GLU A 34 -9.64 -3.51 -11.45
CA GLU A 34 -8.34 -4.08 -11.09
C GLU A 34 -7.27 -3.03 -11.32
N ILE A 35 -6.52 -2.69 -10.28
CA ILE A 35 -5.29 -1.91 -10.36
C ILE A 35 -4.15 -2.92 -10.39
N LYS A 36 -3.46 -3.01 -11.53
CA LYS A 36 -2.42 -4.03 -11.75
C LYS A 36 -1.06 -3.38 -11.67
N VAL A 37 -0.16 -3.98 -10.90
CA VAL A 37 1.21 -3.53 -10.68
C VAL A 37 2.14 -4.60 -11.24
N TYR A 38 3.10 -4.20 -12.04
CA TYR A 38 4.02 -5.09 -12.74
C TYR A 38 5.45 -4.96 -12.20
N GLN A 39 6.24 -6.02 -12.38
CA GLN A 39 7.60 -6.12 -11.85
C GLN A 39 8.51 -4.98 -12.32
N ASP A 40 8.29 -4.46 -13.52
CA ASP A 40 9.05 -3.35 -14.10
C ASP A 40 8.63 -1.97 -13.58
N GLY A 41 7.71 -1.91 -12.62
CA GLY A 41 7.22 -0.67 -12.01
C GLY A 41 6.08 0.00 -12.77
N MET A 42 5.59 -0.63 -13.85
CA MET A 42 4.42 -0.14 -14.58
C MET A 42 3.13 -0.53 -13.86
N ILE A 43 2.13 0.33 -13.93
CA ILE A 43 0.84 0.19 -13.26
C ILE A 43 -0.28 0.44 -14.27
N ASP A 44 -1.19 -0.51 -14.41
CA ASP A 44 -2.41 -0.37 -15.21
C ASP A 44 -3.57 0.04 -14.30
N CYS A 45 -4.05 1.27 -14.50
CA CYS A 45 -5.24 1.83 -13.86
C CYS A 45 -6.18 2.48 -14.90
N TRP A 46 -6.54 1.71 -15.95
CA TRP A 46 -7.18 2.16 -17.20
C TRP A 46 -6.28 3.00 -18.12
N ASP A 47 -5.01 3.06 -17.77
CA ASP A 47 -3.92 3.65 -18.51
C ASP A 47 -2.63 3.10 -17.91
N MET A 48 -1.60 2.93 -18.73
CA MET A 48 -0.33 2.38 -18.28
C MET A 48 0.59 3.52 -17.83
N VAL A 49 0.89 3.58 -16.53
CA VAL A 49 1.70 4.65 -15.92
C VAL A 49 2.83 4.07 -15.08
N ASP A 50 3.86 4.88 -14.81
CA ASP A 50 4.84 4.54 -13.79
C ASP A 50 4.32 4.87 -12.38
N PHE A 51 5.14 4.60 -11.35
CA PHE A 51 4.73 4.82 -9.97
C PHE A 51 4.43 6.29 -9.65
N GLU A 52 5.14 7.25 -10.26
CA GLU A 52 4.86 8.66 -10.03
C GLU A 52 3.56 9.08 -10.73
N GLY A 53 3.34 8.65 -11.97
CA GLY A 53 2.08 8.81 -12.67
C GLY A 53 0.90 8.22 -11.91
N PHE A 54 1.08 7.07 -11.26
CA PHE A 54 0.05 6.47 -10.40
C PHE A 54 -0.31 7.36 -9.20
N LYS A 55 0.69 7.92 -8.50
CA LYS A 55 0.42 8.89 -7.42
C LYS A 55 -0.35 10.10 -7.93
N GLN A 56 0.00 10.61 -9.12
CA GLN A 56 -0.74 11.71 -9.75
C GLN A 56 -2.19 11.33 -10.04
N LYS A 57 -2.46 10.12 -10.55
CA LYS A 57 -3.83 9.62 -10.76
C LYS A 57 -4.61 9.54 -9.44
N ILE A 58 -3.99 9.14 -8.33
CA ILE A 58 -4.61 9.18 -7.01
C ILE A 58 -4.92 10.62 -6.58
N MET A 59 -3.95 11.53 -6.66
CA MET A 59 -4.14 12.93 -6.25
C MET A 59 -5.22 13.66 -7.06
N GLN A 60 -5.39 13.28 -8.33
CA GLN A 60 -6.45 13.80 -9.20
C GLN A 60 -7.82 13.18 -8.93
N GLY A 61 -7.90 12.18 -8.04
CA GLY A 61 -9.12 11.43 -7.77
C GLY A 61 -9.54 10.52 -8.93
N TRP A 62 -8.60 10.12 -9.81
CA TRP A 62 -8.86 9.13 -10.86
C TRP A 62 -8.89 7.72 -10.29
N VAL A 63 -7.92 7.37 -9.43
CA VAL A 63 -7.94 6.15 -8.63
C VAL A 63 -8.32 6.53 -7.21
N VAL A 64 -9.35 5.89 -6.66
CA VAL A 64 -9.80 6.10 -5.29
C VAL A 64 -10.05 4.76 -4.61
N THR A 65 -9.90 4.72 -3.29
CA THR A 65 -10.22 3.55 -2.47
C THR A 65 -11.48 3.77 -1.65
N THR A 66 -11.93 5.02 -1.54
CA THR A 66 -13.16 5.44 -0.86
C THR A 66 -14.28 5.77 -1.85
N LEU A 67 -15.53 5.55 -1.43
CA LEU A 67 -16.72 6.02 -2.14
C LEU A 67 -17.49 7.00 -1.27
N PRO A 68 -18.00 8.12 -1.83
CA PRO A 68 -18.95 8.95 -1.12
C PRO A 68 -20.30 8.24 -0.95
N ASN A 69 -21.08 8.64 0.06
CA ASN A 69 -22.44 8.17 0.21
C ASN A 69 -23.29 8.55 -1.01
N ASN A 70 -24.14 7.63 -1.45
CA ASN A 70 -24.94 7.71 -2.68
C ASN A 70 -24.11 7.74 -3.98
N ALA A 71 -22.89 7.22 -3.96
CA ALA A 71 -22.07 7.09 -5.16
C ALA A 71 -22.71 6.15 -6.21
N PRO A 72 -22.79 6.55 -7.50
CA PRO A 72 -23.15 5.64 -8.57
C PRO A 72 -21.97 4.72 -8.89
N VAL A 73 -22.15 3.43 -8.64
CA VAL A 73 -21.13 2.39 -8.85
C VAL A 73 -21.50 1.53 -10.05
N SER A 74 -20.49 1.21 -10.85
CA SER A 74 -20.56 0.28 -11.97
C SER A 74 -19.57 -0.87 -11.76
N VAL A 75 -20.07 -2.10 -11.74
CA VAL A 75 -19.25 -3.29 -11.97
C VAL A 75 -19.44 -3.66 -13.43
N SER A 76 -18.43 -3.39 -14.24
CA SER A 76 -18.51 -3.48 -15.70
C SER A 76 -19.10 -4.79 -16.18
N HIS A 77 -20.07 -4.69 -17.09
CA HIS A 77 -20.82 -5.83 -17.67
C HIS A 77 -21.62 -6.69 -16.68
N LEU A 78 -21.66 -6.33 -15.39
CA LEU A 78 -22.36 -7.09 -14.36
C LEU A 78 -23.56 -6.32 -13.80
N VAL A 79 -23.33 -5.14 -13.20
CA VAL A 79 -24.37 -4.39 -12.49
C VAL A 79 -24.03 -2.91 -12.33
N ARG A 80 -25.06 -2.08 -12.25
CA ARG A 80 -25.00 -0.69 -11.79
C ARG A 80 -25.88 -0.53 -10.56
N PHE A 81 -25.36 0.13 -9.54
CA PHE A 81 -26.10 0.37 -8.30
C PHE A 81 -25.62 1.64 -7.62
N THR A 82 -26.37 2.12 -6.63
CA THR A 82 -25.99 3.26 -5.81
C THR A 82 -25.51 2.75 -4.45
N ALA A 83 -24.29 3.09 -4.05
CA ALA A 83 -23.77 2.73 -2.74
C ALA A 83 -24.30 3.70 -1.67
N THR A 84 -25.12 3.21 -0.74
CA THR A 84 -25.80 4.06 0.26
C THR A 84 -25.11 4.07 1.62
N GLU A 85 -24.54 2.94 2.04
CA GLU A 85 -23.82 2.78 3.30
C GLU A 85 -22.41 2.23 3.00
N VAL A 86 -21.43 3.14 2.90
CA VAL A 86 -20.05 2.80 2.54
C VAL A 86 -19.18 2.74 3.78
N GLN A 87 -18.48 1.63 3.96
CA GLN A 87 -17.35 1.50 4.90
C GLN A 87 -16.07 1.27 4.10
N THR A 88 -15.09 2.14 4.31
CA THR A 88 -13.77 2.02 3.67
C THR A 88 -12.71 1.77 4.73
N PHE A 89 -11.80 0.84 4.44
CA PHE A 89 -10.73 0.43 5.36
C PHE A 89 -9.32 0.78 4.86
N LEU A 90 -9.23 1.28 3.62
CA LEU A 90 -7.96 1.65 2.97
C LEU A 90 -8.04 3.09 2.49
N LYS A 91 -7.13 3.93 2.98
CA LYS A 91 -6.97 5.31 2.51
C LYS A 91 -6.10 5.32 1.26
N GLU A 92 -6.29 6.32 0.41
CA GLU A 92 -5.56 6.47 -0.85
C GLU A 92 -4.04 6.60 -0.62
N GLU A 93 -3.62 7.32 0.43
CA GLU A 93 -2.21 7.45 0.83
C GLU A 93 -1.58 6.11 1.24
N GLU A 94 -2.36 5.25 1.89
CA GLU A 94 -1.91 3.92 2.32
C GLU A 94 -1.88 2.95 1.13
N PHE A 95 -2.76 3.15 0.15
CA PHE A 95 -2.73 2.39 -1.09
C PHE A 95 -1.49 2.69 -1.95
N ILE A 96 -1.01 3.94 -1.95
CA ILE A 96 0.28 4.31 -2.57
C ILE A 96 1.43 3.51 -1.96
N LYS A 97 1.48 3.43 -0.62
CA LYS A 97 2.51 2.67 0.10
C LYS A 97 2.43 1.18 -0.23
N GLU A 98 1.22 0.62 -0.28
CA GLU A 98 1.02 -0.78 -0.68
C GLU A 98 1.51 -1.08 -2.10
N VAL A 99 1.21 -0.21 -3.07
CA VAL A 99 1.71 -0.35 -4.44
C VAL A 99 3.24 -0.32 -4.47
N GLY A 100 3.86 0.58 -3.70
CA GLY A 100 5.32 0.60 -3.53
C GLY A 100 5.86 -0.74 -3.01
N ASP A 101 5.24 -1.30 -1.97
CA ASP A 101 5.64 -2.60 -1.41
C ASP A 101 5.42 -3.77 -2.38
N VAL A 102 4.40 -3.71 -3.23
CA VAL A 102 4.17 -4.71 -4.29
C VAL A 102 5.30 -4.64 -5.33
N ILE A 103 5.75 -3.45 -5.72
CA ILE A 103 6.89 -3.28 -6.63
C ILE A 103 8.16 -3.88 -6.01
N GLU A 104 8.43 -3.61 -4.73
CA GLU A 104 9.59 -4.18 -4.03
C GLU A 104 9.51 -5.71 -3.96
N GLU A 105 8.35 -6.26 -3.60
CA GLU A 105 8.12 -7.72 -3.54
C GLU A 105 8.34 -8.38 -4.91
N LEU A 106 7.77 -7.82 -5.98
CA LEU A 106 7.94 -8.35 -7.34
C LEU A 106 9.41 -8.32 -7.78
N ASN A 107 10.20 -7.38 -7.26
CA ASN A 107 11.64 -7.26 -7.50
C ASN A 107 12.51 -8.03 -6.50
N ARG A 108 11.91 -8.77 -5.55
CA ARG A 108 12.62 -9.46 -4.46
C ARG A 108 13.51 -8.51 -3.63
N ARG A 109 13.05 -7.29 -3.43
CA ARG A 109 13.69 -6.28 -2.58
C ARG A 109 12.95 -6.14 -1.25
N PRO A 110 13.61 -5.65 -0.19
CA PRO A 110 12.97 -5.44 1.10
C PRO A 110 11.76 -4.50 1.02
N THR A 111 10.63 -4.95 1.55
CA THR A 111 9.40 -4.15 1.71
C THR A 111 9.55 -3.13 2.83
N SER A 112 8.58 -2.25 3.00
CA SER A 112 8.51 -1.31 4.13
C SER A 112 8.59 -2.02 5.49
N MET A 113 7.92 -3.18 5.63
CA MET A 113 7.96 -3.99 6.85
C MET A 113 9.34 -4.57 7.11
N ASP A 114 10.02 -5.08 6.07
CA ASP A 114 11.37 -5.62 6.20
C ASP A 114 12.35 -4.52 6.63
N LYS A 115 12.28 -3.35 5.97
CA LYS A 115 13.09 -2.17 6.31
C LYS A 115 12.83 -1.69 7.75
N CYS A 116 11.58 -1.74 8.21
CA CYS A 116 11.23 -1.38 9.57
C CYS A 116 11.85 -2.34 10.60
N ARG A 117 11.83 -3.65 10.32
CA ARG A 117 12.50 -4.66 11.16
C ARG A 117 14.01 -4.45 11.21
N GLU A 118 14.64 -4.22 10.07
CA GLU A 118 16.09 -3.95 9.99
C GLU A 118 16.49 -2.68 10.77
N ALA A 119 15.70 -1.61 10.65
CA ALA A 119 15.93 -0.37 11.39
C ALA A 119 15.83 -0.60 12.90
N PHE A 120 14.87 -1.43 13.33
CA PHE A 120 14.68 -1.76 14.74
C PHE A 120 15.82 -2.59 15.31
N GLN A 121 16.29 -3.60 14.58
CA GLN A 121 17.48 -4.38 14.97
C GLN A 121 18.69 -3.48 15.19
N ARG A 122 18.93 -2.53 14.28
CA ARG A 122 20.01 -1.56 14.43
C ARG A 122 19.86 -0.68 15.66
N PHE A 123 18.63 -0.24 15.96
CA PHE A 123 18.35 0.53 17.17
C PHE A 123 18.62 -0.26 18.46
N GLN A 124 18.36 -1.58 18.46
CA GLN A 124 18.71 -2.45 19.59
C GLN A 124 20.23 -2.59 19.79
N GLU A 125 21.02 -2.54 18.72
CA GLU A 125 22.49 -2.66 18.80
C GLU A 125 23.17 -1.34 19.15
N GLU A 126 22.79 -0.25 18.48
CA GLU A 126 23.51 1.02 18.56
C GLU A 126 22.97 1.96 19.64
N HIS A 127 21.68 1.85 19.96
CA HIS A 127 20.95 2.77 20.84
C HIS A 127 21.18 4.27 20.52
N SER A 128 21.45 4.60 19.26
CA SER A 128 21.75 5.96 18.80
C SER A 128 20.48 6.75 18.45
N GLU A 129 20.52 8.09 18.56
CA GLU A 129 19.41 8.95 18.11
C GLU A 129 19.15 8.84 16.59
N GLU A 130 20.17 8.49 15.81
CA GLU A 130 20.03 8.27 14.37
C GLU A 130 19.26 6.97 14.07
N ALA A 131 19.64 5.85 14.69
CA ALA A 131 18.92 4.59 14.57
C ALA A 131 17.47 4.74 15.07
N ARG A 132 17.29 5.55 16.13
CA ARG A 132 16.01 5.92 16.72
C ARG A 132 15.11 6.66 15.72
N ARG A 133 15.64 7.64 14.98
CA ARG A 133 14.93 8.34 13.89
C ARG A 133 14.59 7.38 12.75
N GLN A 134 15.52 6.50 12.37
CA GLN A 134 15.31 5.56 11.27
C GLN A 134 14.15 4.59 11.53
N VAL A 135 13.98 4.13 12.77
CA VAL A 135 12.82 3.30 13.18
C VAL A 135 11.52 4.06 12.97
N GLN A 136 11.46 5.32 13.40
CA GLN A 136 10.26 6.14 13.20
C GLN A 136 9.92 6.32 11.72
N GLU A 137 10.89 6.71 10.90
CA GLU A 137 10.69 6.93 9.47
C GLU A 137 10.23 5.65 8.75
N THR A 138 10.86 4.52 9.04
CA THR A 138 10.52 3.23 8.41
C THR A 138 9.17 2.70 8.91
N TYR A 139 8.82 2.90 10.18
CA TYR A 139 7.52 2.54 10.72
C TYR A 139 6.39 3.35 10.06
N GLU A 140 6.58 4.67 9.87
CA GLU A 140 5.60 5.54 9.23
C GLU A 140 5.40 5.19 7.73
N ALA A 141 6.44 4.68 7.08
CA ALA A 141 6.40 4.19 5.71
C ALA A 141 5.60 2.88 5.52
N VAL A 142 5.40 2.09 6.58
CA VAL A 142 4.57 0.88 6.53
C VAL A 142 3.09 1.27 6.41
N PRO A 143 2.33 0.65 5.47
CA PRO A 143 0.90 0.90 5.34
C PRO A 143 0.16 0.70 6.68
N GLU A 144 -0.70 1.65 7.06
CA GLU A 144 -1.31 1.73 8.40
C GLU A 144 -2.00 0.42 8.81
N HIS A 145 -2.80 -0.15 7.90
CA HIS A 145 -3.53 -1.40 8.14
C HIS A 145 -2.62 -2.65 8.13
N LEU A 146 -1.39 -2.54 7.62
CA LEU A 146 -0.38 -3.60 7.70
C LEU A 146 0.49 -3.48 8.96
N ARG A 147 0.50 -2.33 9.63
CA ARG A 147 1.22 -2.17 10.91
C ARG A 147 0.72 -3.13 11.97
N TRP A 148 -0.53 -3.62 11.89
CA TRP A 148 -0.99 -4.71 12.76
C TRP A 148 -0.15 -5.99 12.61
N PHE A 149 0.38 -6.31 11.43
CA PHE A 149 1.33 -7.42 11.27
C PHE A 149 2.70 -7.15 11.90
N LEU A 150 2.96 -5.89 12.27
CA LEU A 150 4.05 -5.53 13.17
C LEU A 150 3.65 -5.64 14.66
N LEU A 151 2.46 -6.11 15.00
CA LEU A 151 1.97 -6.18 16.39
C LEU A 151 1.62 -7.60 16.81
N ASP A 152 1.72 -8.58 15.91
CA ASP A 152 1.23 -9.92 16.21
C ASP A 152 2.07 -10.57 17.32
N GLU A 153 1.39 -11.11 18.34
CA GLU A 153 1.92 -11.44 19.67
C GLU A 153 2.99 -12.56 19.66
N MET A 154 3.28 -13.12 18.49
CA MET A 154 4.19 -14.26 18.31
C MET A 154 5.65 -13.87 18.10
N ASP A 155 5.95 -12.58 17.88
CA ASP A 155 7.31 -12.08 17.67
C ASP A 155 7.63 -10.89 18.60
N PRO A 156 8.37 -11.11 19.70
CA PRO A 156 8.64 -10.09 20.70
C PRO A 156 9.45 -8.92 20.15
N ASP A 157 10.32 -9.15 19.15
CA ASP A 157 11.12 -8.07 18.54
C ASP A 157 10.22 -7.08 17.81
N ILE A 158 9.09 -7.55 17.27
CA ILE A 158 8.18 -6.73 16.48
C ILE A 158 7.22 -5.90 17.38
N ILE A 159 6.74 -6.47 18.50
CA ILE A 159 5.96 -5.72 19.52
C ILE A 159 6.75 -4.52 20.07
N ASP A 160 8.06 -4.70 20.22
CA ASP A 160 8.94 -3.65 20.70
C ASP A 160 9.12 -2.51 19.69
N VAL A 161 8.98 -2.75 18.37
CA VAL A 161 9.01 -1.68 17.35
C VAL A 161 7.92 -0.65 17.62
N GLN A 162 6.69 -1.09 17.86
CA GLN A 162 5.57 -0.18 18.14
C GLN A 162 5.70 0.53 19.47
N SER A 163 6.11 -0.22 20.50
CA SER A 163 6.34 0.35 21.83
C SER A 163 7.45 1.40 21.78
N ALA A 164 8.54 1.12 21.08
CA ALA A 164 9.62 2.06 20.81
C ALA A 164 9.10 3.29 20.07
N TYR A 165 8.36 3.13 18.97
CA TYR A 165 7.74 4.25 18.24
C TYR A 165 6.81 5.10 19.12
N ASN A 166 6.00 4.51 19.98
CA ASN A 166 5.14 5.28 20.89
C ASN A 166 5.95 6.05 21.95
N VAL A 167 7.05 5.48 22.45
CA VAL A 167 7.98 6.19 23.34
C VAL A 167 8.72 7.30 22.59
N LEU A 168 9.03 7.11 21.30
CA LEU A 168 9.60 8.13 20.43
C LEU A 168 8.71 9.35 20.34
N LYS A 169 7.46 9.10 19.95
CA LYS A 169 6.46 10.15 19.74
C LYS A 169 6.18 10.98 21.01
N LYS A 170 6.21 10.36 22.19
CA LYS A 170 6.00 11.05 23.48
C LYS A 170 7.17 11.91 23.97
N LYS A 171 8.40 11.66 23.51
CA LYS A 171 9.57 12.47 23.89
C LYS A 171 9.75 13.74 23.03
N GLY A 172 9.02 13.86 21.92
CA GLY A 172 9.10 14.97 20.97
C GLY A 172 7.98 16.03 21.10
N SER A 173 7.12 15.95 22.12
CA SER A 173 6.03 16.90 22.43
C SER A 173 6.24 17.59 23.76
#